data_AF-A0A2V6FAE3-F1
#
_entry.id   AF-A0A2V6FAE3-F1
#
_cell.length_a   1.000
_cell.length_b   1.000
_cell.length_c   1.000
_cell.angle_alpha   90.00
_cell.angle_beta   90.00
_cell.angle_gamma   90.00
#
_symmetry.space_group_name_H-M   'P 1'
#
loop_
_entity.id
_entity.type
_entity.pdbx_description
1 polymer ?
#
loop_
_entity_poly.entity_id
_entity_poly.type
_entity_poly.pdbx_seq_one_letter_code
_entity_poly.pdbx_strand_id
1 'polypeptide(L)'
;MIKNSTVFKLLLPSLIPVLQLALATPSAAQSVDQVAQREVERRQAAMPRGEEAIARGRRAMQEKNFTVAHEEFRTAVRLLPDAVTSGKLHDEALDGFCTSGVKLAEQKIAEGKFMEAESILREVLDERYDPNCHPAAELLAQMQKPGHFNRTMGPKFIAKVEEVKKLLSDADGYYNSGRYDLAHKKYEQVLALDPYNVAARRGEEKIDNAKYHYGEEA
;
A
#
# COMPACT_ATOMS: atom_id res chain seq x y z
N MET A 1 -44.58 -73.23 -39.87
CA MET A 1 -43.64 -73.60 -38.79
C MET A 1 -42.93 -74.87 -39.22
N ILE A 2 -41.59 -74.82 -39.27
CA ILE A 2 -40.60 -75.94 -39.36
C ILE A 2 -39.44 -75.54 -40.29
N LYS A 3 -38.25 -75.50 -39.66
CA LYS A 3 -36.87 -75.74 -40.13
C LYS A 3 -36.05 -74.65 -40.83
N ASN A 4 -35.13 -74.14 -40.01
CA ASN A 4 -33.79 -73.64 -40.31
C ASN A 4 -32.96 -74.57 -41.23
N SER A 5 -32.17 -73.92 -42.08
CA SER A 5 -30.98 -74.39 -42.82
C SER A 5 -30.31 -73.08 -43.30
N THR A 6 -29.01 -72.77 -43.30
CA THR A 6 -27.77 -73.54 -43.49
C THR A 6 -26.64 -72.51 -43.29
N VAL A 7 -25.72 -72.69 -42.33
CA VAL A 7 -24.32 -73.10 -42.54
C VAL A 7 -23.59 -72.40 -43.70
N PHE A 8 -22.62 -71.54 -43.40
CA PHE A 8 -21.40 -71.42 -44.21
C PHE A 8 -20.18 -71.46 -43.29
N LYS A 9 -19.36 -72.49 -43.48
CA LYS A 9 -18.09 -72.75 -42.78
C LYS A 9 -16.97 -72.14 -43.61
N LEU A 10 -15.97 -71.55 -42.96
CA LEU A 10 -14.59 -71.75 -43.39
C LEU A 10 -13.63 -71.74 -42.19
N LEU A 11 -13.02 -72.91 -42.02
CA LEU A 11 -11.91 -73.32 -41.15
C LEU A 11 -10.61 -72.61 -41.61
N LEU A 12 -9.63 -72.23 -40.77
CA LEU A 12 -8.50 -73.01 -40.17
C LEU A 12 -7.38 -71.99 -39.77
N PRO A 13 -6.28 -72.33 -39.05
CA PRO A 13 -6.21 -72.41 -37.59
C PRO A 13 -4.96 -71.70 -36.97
N SER A 14 -4.88 -71.81 -35.64
CA SER A 14 -3.66 -72.01 -34.85
C SER A 14 -2.83 -70.81 -34.33
N LEU A 15 -2.65 -70.90 -33.01
CA LEU A 15 -1.43 -70.72 -32.21
C LEU A 15 -1.10 -69.34 -31.66
N ILE A 16 -1.25 -69.26 -30.34
CA ILE A 16 -0.88 -68.19 -29.39
C ILE A 16 0.65 -68.20 -29.18
N PRO A 17 1.28 -67.04 -28.91
CA PRO A 17 1.84 -66.87 -27.57
C PRO A 17 1.51 -65.52 -26.94
N VAL A 18 1.35 -65.57 -25.62
CA VAL A 18 1.24 -64.47 -24.67
C VAL A 18 2.40 -63.49 -24.87
N LEU A 19 2.09 -62.20 -25.04
CA LEU A 19 3.04 -61.10 -24.88
C LEU A 19 2.52 -60.16 -23.81
N GLN A 20 3.11 -60.26 -22.62
CA GLN A 20 2.97 -59.28 -21.55
C GLN A 20 3.48 -57.93 -22.06
N LEU A 21 2.57 -56.98 -22.26
CA LEU A 21 2.96 -55.60 -22.52
C LEU A 21 3.21 -54.92 -21.18
N ALA A 22 4.49 -54.62 -20.93
CA ALA A 22 4.97 -53.89 -19.78
C ALA A 22 4.21 -52.56 -19.59
N LEU A 23 3.72 -52.32 -18.37
CA LEU A 23 3.42 -50.97 -17.91
C LEU A 23 4.74 -50.20 -17.81
N ALA A 24 5.15 -49.57 -18.92
CA ALA A 24 6.11 -48.49 -18.88
C ALA A 24 5.38 -47.24 -18.42
N THR A 25 5.52 -46.87 -17.14
CA THR A 25 5.11 -45.56 -16.63
C THR A 25 6.07 -44.49 -17.18
N PRO A 26 5.64 -43.57 -18.07
CA PRO A 26 6.50 -42.49 -18.54
C PRO A 26 6.24 -41.24 -17.68
N SER A 27 6.75 -41.20 -16.44
CA SER A 27 6.44 -40.11 -15.50
C SER A 27 7.43 -38.93 -15.49
N ALA A 28 8.35 -38.83 -16.46
CA ALA A 28 9.32 -37.73 -16.50
C ALA A 28 9.15 -36.78 -17.71
N ALA A 29 8.88 -37.31 -18.92
CA ALA A 29 8.77 -36.48 -20.13
C ALA A 29 7.47 -35.66 -20.21
N GLN A 30 6.36 -36.17 -19.68
CA GLN A 30 5.10 -35.42 -19.59
C GLN A 30 5.19 -34.18 -18.67
N SER A 31 6.19 -34.12 -17.80
CA SER A 31 6.33 -33.05 -16.80
C SER A 31 6.98 -31.77 -17.36
N VAL A 32 7.95 -31.90 -18.26
CA VAL A 32 8.71 -30.74 -18.77
C VAL A 32 7.88 -29.93 -19.76
N ASP A 33 7.17 -30.58 -20.69
CA ASP A 33 6.30 -29.90 -21.65
C ASP A 33 5.12 -29.22 -20.95
N GLN A 34 4.54 -29.85 -19.92
CA GLN A 34 3.48 -29.24 -19.10
C GLN A 34 3.99 -28.05 -18.27
N VAL A 35 5.21 -28.12 -17.74
CA VAL A 35 5.84 -27.00 -17.01
C VAL A 35 6.17 -25.85 -17.95
N ALA A 36 6.71 -26.15 -19.13
CA ALA A 36 6.98 -25.16 -20.16
C ALA A 36 5.70 -24.47 -20.64
N GLN A 37 4.64 -25.24 -20.90
CA GLN A 37 3.34 -24.70 -21.31
C GLN A 37 2.72 -23.81 -20.23
N ARG A 38 2.79 -24.22 -18.95
CA ARG A 38 2.34 -23.40 -17.82
C ARG A 38 3.15 -22.11 -17.67
N GLU A 39 4.46 -22.17 -17.91
CA GLU A 39 5.32 -20.99 -17.86
C GLU A 39 5.00 -20.00 -18.99
N VAL A 40 4.71 -20.51 -20.19
CA VAL A 40 4.26 -19.71 -21.34
C VAL A 40 2.91 -19.05 -21.04
N GLU A 41 1.92 -19.82 -20.58
CA GLU A 41 0.60 -19.31 -20.19
C GLU A 41 0.70 -18.24 -19.08
N ARG A 42 1.56 -18.47 -18.09
CA ARG A 42 1.82 -17.50 -17.01
C ARG A 42 2.33 -16.18 -17.58
N ARG A 43 3.29 -16.20 -18.50
CA ARG A 43 3.85 -14.98 -19.12
C ARG A 43 2.85 -14.28 -20.03
N GLN A 44 2.08 -15.04 -20.79
CA GLN A 44 1.00 -14.50 -21.64
C GLN A 44 -0.07 -13.79 -20.80
N ALA A 45 -0.40 -14.32 -19.62
CA ALA A 45 -1.35 -13.71 -18.70
C ALA A 45 -0.74 -12.60 -17.82
N ALA A 46 0.58 -12.53 -17.67
CA ALA A 46 1.25 -11.57 -16.79
C ALA A 46 1.22 -10.14 -17.36
N MET A 47 1.41 -9.98 -18.67
CA MET A 47 1.40 -8.67 -19.34
C MET A 47 0.10 -7.87 -19.11
N PRO A 48 -1.10 -8.39 -19.47
CA PRO A 48 -2.34 -7.63 -19.26
C PRO A 48 -2.61 -7.33 -17.78
N ARG A 49 -2.26 -8.26 -16.88
CA ARG A 49 -2.39 -8.03 -15.43
C ARG A 49 -1.44 -6.95 -14.92
N GLY A 50 -0.23 -6.87 -15.49
CA GLY A 50 0.74 -5.83 -15.19
C GLY A 50 0.26 -4.45 -15.65
N GLU A 51 -0.27 -4.35 -16.87
CA GLU A 51 -0.89 -3.13 -17.38
C GLU A 51 -2.06 -2.66 -16.51
N GLU A 52 -2.93 -3.59 -16.11
CA GLU A 52 -4.02 -3.29 -15.18
C GLU A 52 -3.49 -2.80 -13.83
N ALA A 53 -2.41 -3.38 -13.31
CA ALA A 53 -1.78 -2.93 -12.07
C ALA A 53 -1.21 -1.51 -12.20
N ILE A 54 -0.55 -1.17 -13.30
CA ILE A 54 -0.12 0.21 -13.60
C ILE A 54 -1.34 1.15 -13.62
N ALA A 55 -2.43 0.76 -14.28
CA ALA A 55 -3.65 1.58 -14.33
C ALA A 55 -4.27 1.80 -12.94
N ARG A 56 -4.31 0.76 -12.10
CA ARG A 56 -4.76 0.87 -10.70
C ARG A 56 -3.82 1.75 -9.88
N GLY A 57 -2.51 1.61 -10.04
CA GLY A 57 -1.51 2.45 -9.39
C GLY A 57 -1.67 3.93 -9.74
N ARG A 58 -1.86 4.24 -11.03
CA ARG A 58 -2.14 5.61 -11.50
C ARG A 58 -3.41 6.20 -10.92
N ARG A 59 -4.50 5.41 -10.88
CA ARG A 59 -5.75 5.87 -10.27
C ARG A 59 -5.56 6.15 -8.77
N ALA A 60 -4.86 5.26 -8.06
CA ALA A 60 -4.55 5.46 -6.65
C ALA A 60 -3.67 6.71 -6.42
N MET A 61 -2.73 7.03 -7.33
CA MET A 61 -1.97 8.28 -7.29
C MET A 61 -2.87 9.52 -7.43
N GLN A 62 -3.83 9.50 -8.34
CA GLN A 62 -4.80 10.59 -8.53
C GLN A 62 -5.68 10.78 -7.29
N GLU A 63 -6.07 9.69 -6.65
CA GLU A 63 -6.82 9.65 -5.39
C GLU A 63 -5.96 10.00 -4.17
N LYS A 64 -4.66 10.25 -4.36
CA LYS A 64 -3.66 10.46 -3.29
C LYS A 64 -3.57 9.30 -2.29
N ASN A 65 -4.00 8.11 -2.69
CA ASN A 65 -3.83 6.90 -1.92
C ASN A 65 -2.45 6.29 -2.24
N PHE A 66 -1.40 6.93 -1.72
CA PHE A 66 -0.01 6.59 -2.06
C PHE A 66 0.38 5.18 -1.59
N THR A 67 -0.24 4.65 -0.54
CA THR A 67 -0.03 3.28 -0.07
C THR A 67 -0.48 2.28 -1.13
N VAL A 68 -1.71 2.41 -1.63
CA VAL A 68 -2.23 1.51 -2.67
C VAL A 68 -1.47 1.70 -3.97
N ALA A 69 -1.16 2.95 -4.34
CA ALA A 69 -0.38 3.23 -5.53
C ALA A 69 0.98 2.50 -5.52
N HIS A 70 1.71 2.61 -4.41
CA HIS A 70 3.03 2.01 -4.28
C HIS A 70 2.99 0.48 -4.37
N GLU A 71 2.00 -0.17 -3.75
CA GLU A 71 1.82 -1.63 -3.83
C GLU A 71 1.39 -2.10 -5.23
N GLU A 72 0.55 -1.34 -5.93
CA GLU A 72 0.12 -1.68 -7.29
C GLU A 72 1.28 -1.54 -8.28
N PHE A 73 2.11 -0.50 -8.16
CA PHE A 73 3.33 -0.39 -8.98
C PHE A 73 4.35 -1.48 -8.64
N ARG A 74 4.51 -1.84 -7.36
CA ARG A 74 5.32 -3.01 -6.97
C ARG A 74 4.83 -4.29 -7.63
N THR A 75 3.52 -4.47 -7.67
CA THR A 75 2.87 -5.62 -8.31
C THR A 75 3.12 -5.59 -9.82
N ALA A 76 3.02 -4.42 -10.45
CA ALA A 76 3.32 -4.24 -11.87
C ALA A 76 4.76 -4.62 -12.21
N VAL A 77 5.76 -4.16 -11.45
CA VAL A 77 7.18 -4.51 -11.64
C VAL A 77 7.38 -6.04 -11.58
N ARG A 78 6.72 -6.73 -10.64
CA ARG A 78 6.82 -8.20 -10.53
C ARG A 78 6.18 -8.95 -11.71
N LEU A 79 5.12 -8.40 -12.28
CA LEU A 79 4.39 -9.01 -13.41
C LEU A 79 5.04 -8.71 -14.77
N LEU A 80 5.78 -7.61 -14.85
CA LEU A 80 6.39 -7.10 -16.07
C LEU A 80 7.91 -7.14 -15.91
N PRO A 81 8.57 -8.30 -16.09
CA PRO A 81 10.03 -8.36 -15.99
C PRO A 81 10.69 -7.50 -17.06
N ASP A 82 11.95 -7.13 -16.82
CA ASP A 82 12.81 -6.50 -17.83
C ASP A 82 13.09 -7.49 -18.98
N ALA A 83 12.23 -7.46 -19.98
CA ALA A 83 12.26 -8.32 -21.16
C ALA A 83 11.84 -7.50 -22.38
N VAL A 84 12.32 -7.88 -23.57
CA VAL A 84 12.10 -7.12 -24.81
C VAL A 84 10.62 -6.78 -25.09
N THR A 85 9.70 -7.68 -24.71
CA THR A 85 8.26 -7.51 -24.94
C THR A 85 7.58 -6.60 -23.90
N SER A 86 8.14 -6.46 -22.71
CA SER A 86 7.57 -5.71 -21.58
C SER A 86 8.40 -4.51 -21.13
N GLY A 87 9.59 -4.29 -21.71
CA GLY A 87 10.56 -3.29 -21.23
C GLY A 87 9.94 -1.90 -21.00
N LYS A 88 9.18 -1.38 -21.98
CA LYS A 88 8.50 -0.08 -21.82
C LYS A 88 7.53 -0.05 -20.63
N LEU A 89 6.75 -1.10 -20.43
CA LEU A 89 5.80 -1.19 -19.32
C LEU A 89 6.50 -1.42 -17.99
N HIS A 90 7.63 -2.14 -18.00
CA HIS A 90 8.49 -2.30 -16.84
C HIS A 90 9.09 -0.96 -16.40
N ASP A 91 9.63 -0.17 -17.34
CA ASP A 91 10.14 1.18 -17.07
C ASP A 91 9.05 2.09 -16.50
N GLU A 92 7.84 2.01 -17.06
CA GLU A 92 6.67 2.75 -16.58
C GLU A 92 6.24 2.32 -15.16
N ALA A 93 6.34 1.02 -14.86
CA ALA A 93 6.08 0.49 -13.52
C ALA A 93 7.15 0.94 -12.51
N LEU A 94 8.42 0.99 -12.91
CA LEU A 94 9.52 1.47 -12.08
C LEU A 94 9.43 2.97 -11.80
N ASP A 95 9.14 3.80 -12.81
CA ASP A 95 8.90 5.24 -12.64
C ASP A 95 7.72 5.50 -11.69
N GLY A 96 6.63 4.76 -11.88
CA GLY A 96 5.49 4.77 -10.98
C GLY A 96 5.84 4.33 -9.55
N PHE A 97 6.67 3.29 -9.40
CA PHE A 97 7.13 2.79 -8.09
C PHE A 97 8.01 3.82 -7.37
N CYS A 98 8.97 4.43 -8.06
CA CYS A 98 9.81 5.52 -7.57
C CYS A 98 8.95 6.72 -7.14
N THR A 99 8.09 7.22 -8.02
CA THR A 99 7.24 8.40 -7.76
C THR A 99 6.27 8.16 -6.59
N SER A 100 5.58 7.02 -6.59
CA SER A 100 4.63 6.67 -5.51
C SER A 100 5.33 6.45 -4.18
N GLY A 101 6.51 5.83 -4.17
CA GLY A 101 7.30 5.59 -2.96
C GLY A 101 7.78 6.89 -2.32
N VAL A 102 8.22 7.86 -3.12
CA VAL A 102 8.59 9.21 -2.64
C VAL A 102 7.38 9.91 -2.03
N LYS A 103 6.21 9.89 -2.70
CA LYS A 103 4.99 10.50 -2.16
C LYS A 103 4.51 9.81 -0.87
N LEU A 104 4.61 8.50 -0.79
CA LEU A 104 4.29 7.75 0.41
C LEU A 104 5.27 8.10 1.56
N ALA A 105 6.56 8.21 1.28
CA ALA A 105 7.55 8.63 2.27
C ALA A 105 7.31 10.06 2.76
N GLU A 106 7.01 11.01 1.88
CA GLU A 106 6.60 12.38 2.24
C GLU A 106 5.38 12.37 3.19
N GLN A 107 4.37 11.55 2.90
CA GLN A 107 3.21 11.39 3.79
C GLN A 107 3.63 10.84 5.17
N LYS A 108 4.48 9.81 5.21
CA LYS A 108 4.98 9.25 6.48
C LYS A 108 5.80 10.26 7.28
N ILE A 109 6.57 11.12 6.63
CA ILE A 109 7.29 12.24 7.27
C ILE A 109 6.29 13.21 7.89
N ALA A 110 5.22 13.59 7.18
CA ALA A 110 4.17 14.46 7.72
C ALA A 110 3.45 13.84 8.93
N GLU A 111 3.32 12.52 8.96
CA GLU A 111 2.79 11.76 10.10
C GLU A 111 3.81 11.58 11.26
N GLY A 112 5.05 12.05 11.11
CA GLY A 112 6.15 11.86 12.07
C GLY A 112 6.73 10.43 12.10
N LYS A 113 6.38 9.60 11.11
CA LYS A 113 6.82 8.21 10.97
C LYS A 113 8.12 8.12 10.16
N PHE A 114 9.17 8.77 10.66
CA PHE A 114 10.45 8.90 9.95
C PHE A 114 11.11 7.56 9.61
N MET A 115 11.01 6.56 10.50
CA MET A 115 11.55 5.22 10.23
C MET A 115 10.85 4.52 9.07
N GLU A 116 9.52 4.62 8.99
CA GLU A 116 8.74 4.05 7.88
C GLU A 116 9.10 4.75 6.56
N ALA A 117 9.18 6.08 6.56
CA ALA A 117 9.60 6.86 5.40
C ALA A 117 11.00 6.45 4.90
N GLU A 118 11.98 6.33 5.81
CA GLU A 118 13.34 5.91 5.46
C GLU A 118 13.37 4.48 4.89
N SER A 119 12.58 3.56 5.47
CA SER A 119 12.46 2.19 4.96
C SER A 119 11.91 2.17 3.53
N ILE A 120 10.89 2.97 3.23
CA ILE A 120 10.27 3.03 1.89
C ILE A 120 11.27 3.58 0.87
N LEU A 121 11.99 4.66 1.21
CA LEU A 121 12.98 5.24 0.31
C LEU A 121 14.15 4.29 0.03
N ARG A 122 14.60 3.54 1.03
CA ARG A 122 15.63 2.50 0.85
C ARG A 122 15.12 1.34 0.00
N GLU A 123 13.85 0.97 0.10
CA GLU A 123 13.26 -0.05 -0.77
C GLU A 123 13.22 0.43 -2.22
N VAL A 124 12.79 1.67 -2.47
CA VAL A 124 12.77 2.26 -3.81
C VAL A 124 14.16 2.24 -4.47
N LEU A 125 15.20 2.51 -3.69
CA LEU A 125 16.60 2.55 -4.13
C LEU A 125 17.30 1.17 -4.13
N ASP A 126 16.60 0.08 -3.81
CA ASP A 126 17.15 -1.28 -3.86
C ASP A 126 17.47 -1.67 -5.32
N GLU A 127 18.51 -2.48 -5.53
CA GLU A 127 18.96 -2.95 -6.85
C GLU A 127 17.86 -3.62 -7.68
N ARG A 128 16.84 -4.17 -7.01
CA ARG A 128 15.68 -4.81 -7.66
C ARG A 128 14.71 -3.82 -8.31
N TYR A 129 14.80 -2.54 -7.99
CA TYR A 129 13.91 -1.50 -8.49
C TYR A 129 14.73 -0.43 -9.22
N ASP A 130 14.90 0.77 -8.64
CA ASP A 130 15.62 1.86 -9.28
C ASP A 130 16.62 2.53 -8.32
N PRO A 131 17.89 2.04 -8.31
CA PRO A 131 18.97 2.68 -7.55
C PRO A 131 19.25 4.13 -7.96
N ASN A 132 18.82 4.54 -9.15
CA ASN A 132 19.05 5.88 -9.71
C ASN A 132 17.81 6.78 -9.58
N CYS A 133 16.79 6.40 -8.80
CA CYS A 133 15.62 7.22 -8.49
C CYS A 133 16.06 8.48 -7.72
N HIS A 134 16.42 9.53 -8.47
CA HIS A 134 16.99 10.76 -7.94
C HIS A 134 16.13 11.41 -6.85
N PRO A 135 14.79 11.51 -7.01
CA PRO A 135 13.94 12.11 -5.98
C PRO A 135 13.96 11.31 -4.66
N ALA A 136 14.05 9.98 -4.70
CA ALA A 136 14.14 9.16 -3.49
C ALA A 136 15.51 9.31 -2.82
N ALA A 137 16.59 9.33 -3.59
CA ALA A 137 17.94 9.54 -3.08
C ALA A 137 18.08 10.93 -2.42
N GLU A 138 17.53 11.97 -3.05
CA GLU A 138 17.55 13.32 -2.51
C GLU A 138 16.78 13.40 -1.18
N LEU A 139 15.56 12.87 -1.14
CA LEU A 139 14.75 12.89 0.08
C LEU A 139 15.41 12.08 1.21
N LEU A 140 16.00 10.93 0.89
CA LEU A 140 16.72 10.12 1.89
C LEU A 140 17.95 10.88 2.43
N ALA A 141 18.71 11.54 1.57
CA ALA A 141 19.84 12.37 1.99
C ALA A 141 19.39 13.53 2.89
N GLN A 142 18.28 14.20 2.55
CA GLN A 142 17.66 15.22 3.40
C GLN A 142 17.26 14.64 4.77
N MET A 143 16.71 13.43 4.81
CA MET A 143 16.32 12.74 6.06
C MET A 143 17.49 12.37 6.96
N GLN A 144 18.66 12.09 6.37
CA GLN A 144 19.88 11.71 7.09
C GLN A 144 20.69 12.93 7.57
N LYS A 145 20.48 14.11 6.97
CA LYS A 145 21.12 15.35 7.44
C LYS A 145 20.69 15.65 8.88
N PRO A 146 21.64 15.74 9.83
CA PRO A 146 21.33 16.10 11.21
C PRO A 146 20.61 17.45 11.29
N GLY A 147 19.57 17.53 12.11
CA GLY A 147 18.81 18.76 12.33
C GLY A 147 17.83 19.15 11.22
N HIS A 148 17.81 18.47 10.07
CA HIS A 148 16.85 18.76 9.00
C HIS A 148 15.42 18.34 9.38
N PHE A 149 15.28 17.16 9.97
CA PHE A 149 14.01 16.71 10.57
C PHE A 149 14.15 16.57 12.09
N ASN A 150 13.19 17.12 12.82
CA ASN A 150 13.10 16.93 14.26
C ASN A 150 12.53 15.53 14.56
N ARG A 151 13.42 14.54 14.70
CA ARG A 151 13.04 13.13 14.99
C ARG A 151 12.38 12.93 16.36
N THR A 152 12.47 13.93 17.24
CA THR A 152 11.74 13.96 18.52
C THR A 152 10.24 14.23 18.34
N MET A 153 9.83 14.79 17.19
CA MET A 153 8.43 15.01 16.81
C MET A 153 7.80 13.71 16.28
N GLY A 154 7.62 12.72 17.16
CA GLY A 154 6.98 11.46 16.79
C GLY A 154 5.46 11.58 16.60
N PRO A 155 4.80 10.53 16.08
CA PRO A 155 3.36 10.56 15.78
C PRO A 155 2.49 10.89 17.00
N LYS A 156 2.88 10.40 18.19
CA LYS A 156 2.17 10.70 19.45
C LYS A 156 2.22 12.19 19.81
N PHE A 157 3.38 12.83 19.60
CA PHE A 157 3.52 14.25 19.88
C PHE A 157 2.73 15.09 18.89
N ILE A 158 2.80 14.77 17.60
CA ILE A 158 2.02 15.43 16.55
C ILE A 158 0.52 15.32 16.84
N ALA A 159 0.03 14.11 17.16
CA ALA A 159 -1.37 13.90 17.50
C ALA A 159 -1.81 14.75 18.69
N LYS A 160 -0.99 14.82 19.74
CA LYS A 160 -1.25 15.67 20.91
C LYS A 160 -1.30 17.16 20.55
N VAL A 161 -0.38 17.64 19.70
CA VAL A 161 -0.38 19.04 19.22
C VAL A 161 -1.64 19.36 18.43
N GLU A 162 -2.06 18.47 17.53
CA GLU A 162 -3.29 18.65 16.75
C GLU A 162 -4.55 18.60 17.63
N GLU A 163 -4.58 17.73 18.63
CA GLU A 163 -5.65 17.69 19.63
C GLU A 163 -5.75 18.99 20.42
N VAL A 164 -4.61 19.51 20.92
CA VAL A 164 -4.55 20.81 21.61
C VAL A 164 -5.06 21.94 20.72
N LYS A 165 -4.64 22.00 19.45
CA LYS A 165 -5.12 23.03 18.51
C LYS A 165 -6.64 22.96 18.31
N LYS A 166 -7.17 21.75 18.14
CA LYS A 166 -8.62 21.55 17.98
C LYS A 166 -9.38 22.02 19.23
N LEU A 167 -8.93 21.62 20.42
CA LEU A 167 -9.56 22.01 21.68
C LEU A 167 -9.53 23.52 21.90
N LEU A 168 -8.41 24.19 21.59
CA LEU A 168 -8.31 25.65 21.64
C LEU A 168 -9.28 26.31 20.66
N SER A 169 -9.36 25.82 19.42
CA SER A 169 -10.33 26.33 18.43
C SER A 169 -11.78 26.16 18.87
N ASP A 170 -12.13 25.02 19.48
CA ASP A 170 -13.45 24.77 20.06
C ASP A 170 -13.72 25.73 21.23
N ALA A 171 -12.74 25.93 22.11
CA ALA A 171 -12.83 26.82 23.26
C ALA A 171 -13.09 28.28 22.83
N ASP A 172 -12.33 28.77 21.85
CA ASP A 172 -12.52 30.10 21.26
C ASP A 172 -13.91 30.24 20.62
N GLY A 173 -14.37 29.22 19.89
CA GLY A 173 -15.72 29.20 19.32
C GLY A 173 -16.82 29.27 20.39
N TYR A 174 -16.65 28.53 21.49
CA TYR A 174 -17.58 28.60 22.63
C TYR A 174 -17.55 29.96 23.32
N TYR A 175 -16.35 30.50 23.56
CA TYR A 175 -16.17 31.82 24.18
C TYR A 175 -16.85 32.91 23.35
N ASN A 176 -16.59 32.96 22.05
CA ASN A 176 -17.16 33.96 21.13
C ASN A 176 -18.70 33.89 21.03
N SER A 177 -19.28 32.76 21.41
CA SER A 177 -20.74 32.55 21.46
C SER A 177 -21.36 32.76 22.84
N GLY A 178 -20.59 33.23 23.83
CA GLY A 178 -21.02 33.44 25.21
C GLY A 178 -21.18 32.16 26.03
N ARG A 179 -20.83 30.98 25.48
CA ARG A 179 -20.94 29.68 26.17
C ARG A 179 -19.71 29.41 27.03
N TYR A 180 -19.53 30.22 28.07
CA TYR A 180 -18.30 30.26 28.86
C TYR A 180 -17.99 28.95 29.61
N ASP A 181 -18.98 28.23 30.12
CA ASP A 181 -18.73 26.95 30.82
C ASP A 181 -18.23 25.86 29.88
N LEU A 182 -18.69 25.85 28.63
CA LEU A 182 -18.17 24.94 27.60
C LEU A 182 -16.76 25.33 27.19
N ALA A 183 -16.49 26.64 27.04
CA ALA A 183 -15.15 27.14 26.74
C ALA A 183 -14.14 26.77 27.84
N HIS A 184 -14.51 26.96 29.12
CA HIS A 184 -13.68 26.61 30.27
C HIS A 184 -13.31 25.11 30.27
N LYS A 185 -14.30 24.22 30.08
CA LYS A 185 -14.05 22.78 29.97
C LYS A 185 -13.07 22.43 28.84
N LYS A 186 -13.11 23.14 27.72
CA LYS A 186 -12.17 22.92 26.61
C LYS A 186 -10.76 23.40 26.96
N TYR A 187 -10.61 24.52 27.66
CA TYR A 187 -9.31 24.94 28.18
C TYR A 187 -8.75 23.98 29.22
N GLU A 188 -9.57 23.46 30.14
CA GLU A 188 -9.13 22.42 31.09
C GLU A 188 -8.65 21.15 30.37
N GLN A 189 -9.35 20.73 29.30
CA GLN A 189 -8.90 19.61 28.46
C GLN A 189 -7.52 19.89 27.82
N VAL A 190 -7.28 21.12 27.37
CA VAL A 190 -5.95 21.53 26.89
C VAL A 190 -4.92 21.45 28.01
N LEU A 191 -5.20 21.96 29.21
CA LEU A 191 -4.28 21.94 30.35
C LEU A 191 -4.01 20.52 30.88
N ALA A 192 -4.97 19.60 30.75
CA ALA A 192 -4.75 18.19 31.06
C ALA A 192 -3.75 17.53 30.09
N LEU A 193 -3.78 17.93 28.81
CA LEU A 193 -2.81 17.47 27.81
C LEU A 193 -1.48 18.20 27.98
N ASP A 194 -1.49 19.52 28.03
CA ASP A 194 -0.34 20.40 28.15
C ASP A 194 -0.51 21.35 29.33
N PRO A 195 -0.05 20.95 30.54
CA PRO A 195 -0.18 21.75 31.75
C PRO A 195 0.50 23.12 31.68
N TYR A 196 1.34 23.38 30.68
CA TYR A 196 2.06 24.63 30.50
C TYR A 196 1.49 25.52 29.38
N ASN A 197 0.33 25.16 28.83
CA ASN A 197 -0.25 25.88 27.71
C ASN A 197 -0.70 27.30 28.09
N VAL A 198 0.01 28.30 27.57
CA VAL A 198 -0.28 29.72 27.86
C VAL A 198 -1.59 30.18 27.25
N ALA A 199 -1.98 29.65 26.09
CA ALA A 199 -3.22 30.04 25.42
C ALA A 199 -4.45 29.61 26.24
N ALA A 200 -4.43 28.38 26.77
CA ALA A 200 -5.52 27.88 27.62
C ALA A 200 -5.67 28.69 28.91
N ARG A 201 -4.57 28.95 29.64
CA ARG A 201 -4.61 29.77 30.86
C ARG A 201 -5.15 31.18 30.62
N ARG A 202 -4.69 31.83 29.54
CA ARG A 202 -5.20 33.15 29.14
C ARG A 202 -6.67 33.10 28.74
N GLY A 203 -7.12 31.98 28.18
CA GLY A 203 -8.51 31.73 27.84
C GLY A 203 -9.40 31.65 29.07
N GLU A 204 -8.98 30.91 30.11
CA GLU A 204 -9.67 30.85 31.41
C GLU A 204 -9.72 32.23 32.08
N GLU A 205 -8.60 32.98 32.10
CA GLU A 205 -8.57 34.35 32.63
C GLU A 205 -9.55 35.29 31.90
N LYS A 206 -9.67 35.17 30.57
CA LYS A 206 -10.67 35.94 29.80
C LYS A 206 -12.09 35.58 30.20
N ILE A 207 -12.38 34.30 30.43
CA ILE A 207 -13.71 33.85 30.87
C ILE A 207 -14.04 34.43 32.24
N ASP A 208 -13.10 34.38 33.17
CA ASP A 208 -13.29 34.90 34.54
C ASP A 208 -13.60 36.40 34.51
N ASN A 209 -12.84 37.17 33.72
CA ASN A 209 -13.08 38.60 33.53
C ASN A 209 -14.44 38.88 32.87
N ALA A 210 -14.83 38.10 31.85
CA ALA A 210 -16.12 38.26 31.19
C ALA A 210 -17.28 38.00 32.17
N LYS A 211 -17.19 36.93 32.98
CA LYS A 211 -18.19 36.60 34.01
C LYS A 211 -18.31 37.69 35.07
N TYR A 212 -17.19 38.28 35.49
CA TYR A 212 -17.18 39.38 36.45
C TYR A 212 -17.95 40.60 35.93
N HIS A 213 -17.67 41.07 34.71
CA HIS A 213 -18.36 42.22 34.12
C HIS A 213 -19.86 41.99 33.90
N TYR A 214 -20.26 40.80 33.44
CA TYR A 214 -21.69 40.46 33.32
C TYR A 214 -22.42 40.40 34.66
N GLY A 215 -21.73 40.07 35.75
CA GLY A 215 -22.31 40.05 37.10
C GLY A 215 -22.47 41.44 37.73
N GLU A 216 -21.68 42.42 37.31
CA GLU A 216 -21.80 43.82 37.78
C GLU A 216 -22.85 44.63 37.00
N GLU A 217 -23.17 44.25 35.77
CA GLU A 217 -24.14 44.93 34.90
C GLU A 217 -25.59 44.40 35.00
N ALA A 218 -25.83 43.33 35.77
CA ALA A 218 -27.14 42.68 35.96
C ALA A 218 -27.85 43.11 37.25
#